data_AF-A0A838PMY4-F1
#
_entry.id   AF-A0A838PMY4-F1
#
_cell.length_a   1.000
_cell.length_b   1.000
_cell.length_c   1.000
_cell.angle_alpha   90.00
_cell.angle_beta   90.00
_cell.angle_gamma   90.00
#
_symmetry.space_group_name_H-M   'P 1'
#
loop_
_entity.id
_entity.type
_entity.pdbx_description
1 polymer ?
#
loop_
_entity_poly.entity_id
_entity_poly.type
_entity_poly.pdbx_seq_one_letter_code
_entity_poly.pdbx_strand_id
1 'polypeptide(L)' 'MFVPIDGMPAPLRVFAGWNPISAVSSACRDLFGNPNPFATGASLPAQHPVLMAIAWSIPLVAIFAPLAVRRFVKTSSR' A
#
# COMPACT_ATOMS: atom_id res chain seq x y z
N MET A 1 -7.82 -1.58 8.62
CA MET A 1 -8.38 -2.95 8.68
C MET A 1 -7.24 -3.89 9.01
N PHE A 2 -7.29 -4.63 10.13
CA PHE A 2 -6.19 -5.51 10.56
C PHE A 2 -6.75 -6.93 10.68
N VAL A 3 -6.39 -7.80 9.74
CA VAL A 3 -6.68 -9.23 9.83
C VAL A 3 -5.44 -9.85 10.49
N PRO A 4 -5.55 -10.55 11.63
CA PRO A 4 -4.43 -11.27 12.22
C PRO A 4 -3.88 -12.29 11.22
N ILE A 5 -2.64 -12.11 10.76
CA ILE A 5 -1.98 -12.98 9.76
C ILE A 5 -1.08 -14.05 10.39
N ASP A 6 -1.09 -14.18 11.72
CA ASP A 6 -0.27 -15.15 12.46
C ASP A 6 -0.60 -16.61 12.10
N GLY A 7 -1.86 -16.88 11.73
CA GLY A 7 -2.29 -18.21 11.25
C GLY A 7 -1.98 -18.51 9.78
N MET A 8 -1.43 -17.56 9.01
CA MET A 8 -1.20 -17.75 7.58
C MET A 8 0.16 -18.44 7.30
N PRO A 9 0.23 -19.32 6.28
CA PRO A 9 1.49 -19.86 5.77
C PRO A 9 2.47 -18.74 5.40
N ALA A 10 3.77 -18.94 5.63
CA ALA A 10 4.80 -17.89 5.50
C ALA A 10 4.74 -17.04 4.21
N PRO A 11 4.49 -17.59 3.00
CA PRO A 11 4.39 -16.78 1.79
C PRO A 11 3.18 -15.84 1.81
N LEU A 12 2.03 -16.34 2.27
CA LEU A 12 0.78 -15.58 2.37
C LEU A 12 0.90 -14.44 3.39
N ARG A 13 1.62 -14.67 4.49
CA ARG A 13 1.90 -13.65 5.50
C ARG A 13 2.72 -12.48 4.93
N VAL A 14 3.73 -12.78 4.11
CA VAL A 14 4.54 -11.75 3.45
C VAL A 14 3.72 -10.95 2.45
N PHE A 15 2.94 -11.63 1.58
CA PHE A 15 2.06 -10.94 0.63
C PHE A 15 1.00 -10.09 1.31
N ALA A 16 0.36 -10.59 2.35
CA ALA A 16 -0.64 -9.86 3.12
C ALA A 16 -0.04 -8.65 3.87
N GLY A 17 1.19 -8.79 4.38
CA GLY A 17 1.93 -7.70 5.04
C GLY A 17 2.41 -6.60 4.07
N TRP A 18 2.60 -6.94 2.79
CA TRP A 18 3.09 -6.01 1.75
C TRP A 18 1.98 -5.44 0.85
N ASN A 19 0.75 -5.36 1.35
CA ASN A 19 -0.36 -4.81 0.57
C ASN A 19 -0.33 -3.26 0.55
N PRO A 20 -0.32 -2.61 -0.64
CA PRO A 20 -0.32 -1.15 -0.77
C PRO A 20 -1.51 -0.47 -0.08
N ILE A 21 -2.69 -1.10 -0.10
CA ILE A 21 -3.90 -0.57 0.54
C ILE A 21 -3.72 -0.55 2.07
N SER A 22 -3.14 -1.60 2.63
CA SER A 22 -2.83 -1.69 4.06
C SER A 22 -1.79 -0.66 4.48
N ALA A 23 -0.77 -0.40 3.63
CA ALA A 23 0.24 0.63 3.88
C ALA A 23 -0.38 2.03 3.93
N VAL A 24 -1.24 2.39 2.95
CA VAL A 24 -1.94 3.68 2.92
C VAL A 24 -2.89 3.83 4.10
N SER A 25 -3.68 2.80 4.43
CA SER A 25 -4.59 2.84 5.58
C SER A 25 -3.85 3.03 6.91
N SER A 26 -2.67 2.40 7.06
CA SER A 26 -1.82 2.56 8.24
C SER A 26 -1.18 3.95 8.28
N ALA A 27 -0.73 4.47 7.14
CA ALA A 27 -0.15 5.82 7.03
C ALA A 27 -1.16 6.91 7.37
N CYS A 28 -2.40 6.79 6.88
CA CYS A 28 -3.47 7.70 7.28
C CYS A 28 -3.68 7.66 8.78
N ARG A 29 -3.73 6.47 9.38
CA ARG A 29 -3.96 6.31 10.82
C ARG A 29 -2.85 6.95 11.67
N ASP A 30 -1.59 6.78 11.27
CA ASP A 30 -0.44 7.43 11.90
C ASP A 30 -0.53 8.96 11.78
N LEU A 31 -0.86 9.48 10.60
CA LEU A 31 -1.03 10.92 10.35
C LEU A 31 -2.23 11.52 11.11
N PHE A 32 -3.28 10.73 11.34
CA PHE A 32 -4.43 11.12 12.17
C PHE A 32 -4.15 11.01 13.69
N GLY A 33 -2.94 10.67 14.10
CA GLY A 33 -2.53 10.64 15.51
C GLY A 33 -3.00 9.40 16.29
N ASN A 34 -3.34 8.31 15.59
CA ASN A 34 -3.72 7.03 16.22
C ASN A 34 -2.76 5.90 15.82
N PRO A 35 -1.46 6.00 16.12
CA PRO A 35 -0.48 5.02 15.67
C PRO A 35 -0.80 3.62 16.18
N ASN A 36 -0.60 2.61 15.33
CA ASN A 36 -0.97 1.23 15.64
C ASN A 36 -0.07 0.63 16.74
N PRO A 37 -0.60 0.24 17.92
CA PRO A 37 0.20 -0.31 19.02
C PRO A 37 0.76 -1.71 18.72
N PHE A 38 0.29 -2.39 17.66
CA PHE A 38 0.76 -3.71 17.22
C PHE A 38 1.79 -3.63 16.07
N ALA A 39 2.37 -2.45 15.81
CA ALA A 39 3.42 -2.29 14.79
C ALA A 39 4.75 -2.95 15.21
N THR A 40 5.02 -3.07 16.50
CA THR A 40 6.21 -3.68 17.09
C THR A 40 6.16 -5.20 16.88
N GLY A 41 6.92 -5.71 15.89
CA GLY A 41 6.96 -7.12 15.50
C GLY A 41 6.29 -7.43 14.16
N ALA A 42 5.61 -6.45 13.55
CA ALA A 42 5.02 -6.57 12.22
C ALA A 42 6.04 -6.24 11.10
N SER A 43 5.72 -6.66 9.87
CA SER A 43 6.54 -6.47 8.66
C SER A 43 6.99 -5.01 8.47
N LEU A 44 8.12 -4.78 7.79
CA LEU A 44 8.67 -3.43 7.47
C LEU A 44 7.62 -2.33 7.11
N PRO A 45 6.56 -2.62 6.33
CA PRO A 45 5.49 -1.65 6.04
C PRO A 45 4.70 -1.15 7.25
N ALA A 46 4.62 -1.93 8.33
CA ALA A 46 3.97 -1.55 9.57
C ALA A 46 4.87 -0.67 10.45
N GLN A 47 6.20 -0.70 10.24
CA GLN A 47 7.16 0.14 10.96
C GLN A 47 7.35 1.51 10.29
N HIS A 48 7.23 1.57 8.97
CA HIS A 48 7.30 2.82 8.20
C HIS A 48 6.13 2.96 7.21
N PRO A 49 4.89 3.12 7.71
CA PRO A 49 3.70 3.09 6.85
C PRO A 49 3.66 4.25 5.87
N VAL A 50 4.10 5.45 6.25
CA VAL A 50 4.15 6.63 5.36
C VAL A 50 5.12 6.41 4.19
N LEU A 51 6.34 5.94 4.48
CA LEU A 51 7.34 5.66 3.43
C LEU A 51 6.85 4.58 2.47
N MET A 52 6.22 3.51 2.98
CA MET A 52 5.66 2.48 2.11
C MET A 52 4.45 2.95 1.31
N ALA A 53 3.59 3.80 1.88
CA ALA A 53 2.48 4.38 1.14
C ALA A 53 2.99 5.22 -0.05
N ILE A 54 4.06 6.00 0.14
CA ILE A 54 4.71 6.78 -0.93
C ILE A 54 5.39 5.84 -1.94
N ALA A 55 6.15 4.86 -1.45
CA ALA A 55 6.86 3.90 -2.30
C ALA A 55 5.93 3.07 -3.18
N TRP A 56 4.69 2.82 -2.77
CA TRP A 56 3.65 2.19 -3.60
C TRP A 56 2.92 3.18 -4.50
N SER A 57 2.71 4.41 -4.05
CA SER A 57 2.03 5.45 -4.84
C SER A 57 2.84 5.86 -6.06
N ILE A 58 4.16 6.03 -5.93
CA ILE A 58 5.06 6.42 -7.02
C ILE A 58 4.97 5.47 -8.23
N PRO A 59 5.24 4.15 -8.10
CA PRO A 59 5.20 3.23 -9.24
C PRO A 59 3.78 3.07 -9.79
N LEU A 60 2.75 3.08 -8.95
CA LEU A 60 1.36 3.04 -9.42
C LEU A 60 1.06 4.25 -10.31
N VAL A 61 1.36 5.47 -9.85
CA VAL A 61 1.15 6.68 -10.66
C VAL A 61 2.04 6.64 -11.91
N ALA A 62 3.32 6.29 -11.77
CA ALA A 62 4.25 6.23 -12.89
C ALA A 62 3.86 5.21 -13.97
N ILE A 63 3.15 4.13 -13.61
CA ILE A 63 2.67 3.13 -14.58
C ILE A 63 1.28 3.52 -15.11
N PHE A 64 0.33 3.77 -14.21
CA PHE A 64 -1.07 3.96 -14.59
C PHE A 64 -1.36 5.33 -15.19
N ALA A 65 -0.66 6.40 -14.79
CA ALA A 65 -0.86 7.73 -15.38
C ALA A 65 -0.49 7.77 -16.88
N PRO A 66 0.69 7.32 -17.35
CA PRO A 66 0.98 7.30 -18.78
C PRO A 66 0.11 6.30 -19.54
N LEU A 67 -0.28 5.18 -18.94
CA LEU A 67 -1.24 4.23 -19.53
C LEU A 67 -2.61 4.88 -19.74
N ALA A 68 -3.11 5.61 -18.75
CA ALA A 68 -4.38 6.34 -18.83
C ALA A 68 -4.32 7.43 -19.92
N VAL A 69 -3.24 8.22 -19.96
CA VAL A 69 -3.04 9.24 -21.00
C VAL A 69 -2.97 8.61 -22.40
N ARG A 70 -2.20 7.52 -22.57
CA ARG A 70 -2.11 6.79 -23.86
C ARG A 70 -3.47 6.26 -24.31
N ARG A 71 -4.30 5.79 -23.37
CA ARG A 71 -5.63 5.26 -23.67
C ARG A 71 -6.62 6.37 -24.01
N PHE A 72 -6.58 7.47 -23.27
CA PHE A 72 -7.41 8.65 -23.52
C PHE A 72 -7.15 9.22 -24.92
N VAL A 73 -5.88 9.45 -25.28
CA VAL A 73 -5.50 9.95 -26.62
C VAL A 73 -5.96 9.00 -27.74
N LYS A 74 -5.84 7.68 -27.54
CA LYS A 74 -6.34 6.70 -28.51
C LYS A 74 -7.85 6.73 -28.70
N THR A 75 -8.61 7.02 -27.64
CA THR A 75 -10.08 7.05 -27.69
C THR A 75 -10.61 8.39 -28.20
N SER A 76 -10.01 9.51 -27.84
CA SER A 76 -10.40 10.86 -28.30
C SER A 76 -10.04 11.14 -29.77
N SER A 77 -9.27 10.26 -30.41
CA SER A 77 -8.94 10.32 -31.83
C SER A 77 -9.96 9.59 -32.74
N ARG A 78 -11.03 9.02 -32.17
CA ARG A 78 -12.19 8.47 -32.89
C ARG A 78 -13.38 9.41 -32.76
#